data_AF-A0AAC9J1K2-F1
#
_entry.id   AF-A0AAC9J1K2-F1
#
_cell.length_a   1.000
_cell.length_b   1.000
_cell.length_c   1.000
_cell.angle_alpha   90.00
_cell.angle_beta   90.00
_cell.angle_gamma   90.00
#
_symmetry.space_group_name_H-M   'P 1'
#
loop_
_entity.id
_entity.type
_entity.pdbx_description
1 polymer ?
#
loop_
_entity_poly.entity_id
_entity_poly.type
_entity_poly.pdbx_seq_one_letter_code
_entity_poly.pdbx_strand_id
1 'polypeptide(L)'
;MKKIYFPVVGICILLFSILFIPNTSHAEQGEIYEIGEIILNVRSEPSSSGKVIGQLVEGNKVEIFQKKHGWAQTYYAGEEAWIAAHYLIPVSGKSQQAKTDRSNEQVTITASNVNIRSGPGENHPVIASTDSGNTYNIVKTSGDWHNIELTNGNTGWVASWLTNNGTNNNAAGQSKKQTNSVKNTKKANGTLNGYTIVVDPGHGGKDPGAIGLGGIYEKDLISPTAEAVAGQLRSAGANVIMTRSGDYFVTLGKRVAISNSYDTDAFVSLHYNTFPMLSINGTSTYYYSDKDAGLATKVQSAMASTVPLASRGSLQANYKVLRENRAPSILMELGFITNPNDLAHIKTADYQNNVGQAITTGLQNYFSE
;
A
#
# COMPACT_ATOMS: atom_id res chain seq x y z
N MET A 1 -31.67 -92.62 -0.06
CA MET A 1 -30.46 -92.07 -0.71
C MET A 1 -30.47 -90.55 -0.59
N LYS A 2 -29.44 -90.02 0.07
CA LYS A 2 -28.91 -88.64 0.20
C LYS A 2 -29.88 -87.44 0.09
N LYS A 3 -30.18 -86.85 1.26
CA LYS A 3 -30.49 -85.43 1.43
C LYS A 3 -29.19 -84.62 1.27
N ILE A 4 -29.22 -83.54 0.50
CA ILE A 4 -28.12 -82.56 0.39
C ILE A 4 -28.64 -81.21 0.88
N TYR A 5 -28.01 -80.69 1.93
CA TYR A 5 -28.13 -79.33 2.43
C TYR A 5 -27.06 -78.47 1.76
N PHE A 6 -27.41 -77.22 1.41
CA PHE A 6 -26.44 -76.13 1.23
C PHE A 6 -26.97 -74.88 1.94
N PRO A 7 -26.16 -74.21 2.79
CA PRO A 7 -26.54 -72.97 3.45
C PRO A 7 -26.22 -71.80 2.52
N VAL A 8 -27.19 -70.91 2.25
CA VAL A 8 -26.88 -69.60 1.67
C VAL A 8 -26.93 -68.57 2.79
N VAL A 9 -25.74 -68.04 3.04
CA VAL A 9 -25.38 -66.98 3.97
C VAL A 9 -26.23 -65.74 3.69
N GLY A 10 -26.99 -65.28 4.68
CA GLY A 10 -27.62 -63.97 4.66
C GLY A 10 -26.56 -62.88 4.84
N ILE A 11 -26.22 -62.18 3.76
CA ILE A 11 -25.43 -60.95 3.83
C ILE A 11 -26.41 -59.81 4.13
N CYS A 12 -26.39 -59.31 5.36
CA CYS A 12 -26.95 -58.02 5.73
C CYS A 12 -26.16 -56.91 5.01
N ILE A 13 -26.69 -56.40 3.90
CA ILE A 13 -26.23 -55.13 3.32
C ILE A 13 -26.86 -54.02 4.16
N LEU A 14 -26.08 -53.50 5.11
CA LEU A 14 -26.31 -52.21 5.73
C LEU A 14 -26.21 -51.14 4.64
N LEU A 15 -27.37 -50.68 4.17
CA LEU A 15 -27.50 -49.47 3.35
C LEU A 15 -27.10 -48.27 4.21
N PHE A 16 -25.81 -47.96 4.24
CA PHE A 16 -25.31 -46.67 4.71
C PHE A 16 -25.70 -45.64 3.65
N SER A 17 -26.87 -45.04 3.83
CA SER A 17 -27.29 -43.85 3.11
C SER A 17 -26.38 -42.71 3.55
N ILE A 18 -25.27 -42.53 2.84
CA ILE A 18 -24.48 -41.30 2.91
C ILE A 18 -25.40 -40.22 2.35
N LEU A 19 -26.06 -39.50 3.25
CA LEU A 19 -26.63 -38.20 2.98
C LEU A 19 -25.48 -37.32 2.48
N PHE A 20 -25.38 -37.18 1.16
CA PHE A 20 -24.65 -36.09 0.53
C PHE A 20 -25.36 -34.81 0.96
N ILE A 21 -24.90 -34.23 2.06
CA ILE A 21 -25.19 -32.84 2.37
C ILE A 21 -24.36 -32.06 1.37
N PRO A 22 -24.94 -31.37 0.38
CA PRO A 22 -24.16 -30.43 -0.41
C PRO A 22 -23.63 -29.40 0.58
N ASN A 23 -22.30 -29.37 0.75
CA ASN A 23 -21.65 -28.18 1.29
C ASN A 23 -21.94 -27.08 0.28
N THR A 24 -22.99 -26.30 0.54
CA THR A 24 -23.14 -25.00 -0.08
C THR A 24 -21.98 -24.18 0.44
N SER A 25 -20.87 -24.12 -0.30
CA SER A 25 -19.91 -23.04 -0.13
C SER A 25 -20.70 -21.77 -0.34
N HIS A 26 -21.01 -21.07 0.75
CA HIS A 26 -21.48 -19.70 0.63
C HIS A 26 -20.32 -18.95 0.00
N ALA A 27 -20.45 -18.58 -1.28
CA ALA A 27 -19.62 -17.53 -1.84
C ALA A 27 -19.87 -16.30 -0.97
N GLU A 28 -18.85 -15.89 -0.22
CA GLU A 28 -18.89 -14.64 0.52
C GLU A 28 -19.30 -13.55 -0.47
N GLN A 29 -20.38 -12.86 -0.16
CA GLN A 29 -20.97 -11.87 -1.06
C GLN A 29 -19.93 -10.76 -1.27
N GLY A 30 -19.38 -10.63 -2.47
CA GLY A 30 -18.26 -9.75 -2.71
C GLY A 30 -18.66 -8.30 -2.48
N GLU A 31 -17.77 -7.56 -1.85
CA GLU A 31 -17.97 -6.14 -1.60
C GLU A 31 -17.76 -5.37 -2.90
N ILE A 32 -18.69 -4.48 -3.26
CA ILE A 32 -18.57 -3.67 -4.47
C ILE A 32 -17.66 -2.47 -4.14
N TYR A 33 -16.68 -2.23 -4.99
CA TYR A 33 -15.81 -1.06 -4.93
C TYR A 33 -15.89 -0.26 -6.23
N GLU A 34 -15.67 1.05 -6.12
CA GLU A 34 -15.50 2.00 -7.21
C GLU A 34 -14.02 2.36 -7.32
N ILE A 35 -13.54 2.55 -8.55
CA ILE A 35 -12.14 2.93 -8.81
C ILE A 35 -11.97 4.44 -8.58
N GLY A 36 -10.99 4.83 -7.76
CA GLY A 36 -10.65 6.22 -7.46
C GLY A 36 -9.51 6.83 -8.29
N GLU A 37 -9.08 6.18 -9.38
CA GLU A 37 -7.97 6.60 -10.26
C GLU A 37 -8.40 6.79 -11.72
N ILE A 38 -7.65 7.63 -12.47
CA ILE A 38 -7.92 7.90 -13.89
C ILE A 38 -7.71 6.64 -14.76
N ILE A 39 -6.73 5.79 -14.44
CA ILE A 39 -6.50 4.48 -15.09
C ILE A 39 -5.88 3.49 -14.08
N LEU A 40 -6.55 2.37 -13.83
CA LEU A 40 -6.11 1.26 -12.97
C LEU A 40 -5.88 0.01 -13.80
N ASN A 41 -4.64 -0.52 -13.80
CA ASN A 41 -4.32 -1.76 -14.51
C ASN A 41 -5.00 -2.97 -13.85
N VAL A 42 -5.61 -3.80 -14.69
CA VAL A 42 -6.15 -5.11 -14.33
C VAL A 42 -5.16 -6.18 -14.77
N ARG A 43 -4.78 -7.08 -13.85
CA ARG A 43 -3.69 -8.04 -14.05
C ARG A 43 -4.13 -9.47 -13.82
N SER A 44 -3.42 -10.41 -14.44
CA SER A 44 -3.68 -11.85 -14.32
C SER A 44 -3.30 -12.44 -12.96
N GLU A 45 -2.50 -11.74 -12.16
CA GLU A 45 -1.98 -12.21 -10.86
C GLU A 45 -1.75 -10.99 -9.92
N PRO A 46 -1.66 -11.17 -8.58
CA PRO A 46 -1.46 -10.09 -7.60
C PRO A 46 -0.01 -9.59 -7.59
N SER A 47 0.49 -9.24 -8.77
CA SER A 47 1.84 -8.76 -8.99
C SER A 47 1.82 -7.64 -10.02
N SER A 48 2.71 -6.67 -9.87
CA SER A 48 2.91 -5.62 -10.86
C SER A 48 3.62 -6.12 -12.12
N SER A 49 4.27 -7.29 -12.04
CA SER A 49 4.80 -8.04 -13.20
C SER A 49 3.72 -8.85 -13.93
N GLY A 50 2.55 -9.02 -13.30
CA GLY A 50 1.46 -9.81 -13.86
C GLY A 50 0.98 -9.22 -15.18
N LYS A 51 0.67 -10.09 -16.15
CA LYS A 51 0.21 -9.66 -17.48
C LYS A 51 -0.95 -8.68 -17.32
N VAL A 52 -0.82 -7.48 -17.91
CA VAL A 52 -1.94 -6.55 -17.98
C VAL A 52 -2.96 -7.13 -18.96
N ILE A 53 -4.15 -7.44 -18.45
CA ILE A 53 -5.25 -8.02 -19.23
C ILE A 53 -6.37 -7.00 -19.48
N GLY A 54 -6.28 -5.83 -18.85
CA GLY A 54 -7.24 -4.75 -19.03
C GLY A 54 -6.89 -3.52 -18.22
N GLN A 55 -7.76 -2.52 -18.33
CA GLN A 55 -7.69 -1.28 -17.54
C GLN A 55 -9.09 -0.90 -17.10
N LEU A 56 -9.20 -0.39 -15.88
CA LEU A 56 -10.40 0.23 -15.33
C LEU A 56 -10.15 1.72 -15.18
N VAL A 57 -11.20 2.52 -15.25
CA VAL A 57 -11.15 3.97 -15.08
C VAL A 57 -12.03 4.39 -13.91
N GLU A 58 -11.87 5.63 -13.48
CA GLU A 58 -12.67 6.25 -12.43
C GLU A 58 -14.18 6.02 -12.66
N GLY A 59 -14.90 5.64 -11.60
CA GLY A 59 -16.33 5.33 -11.67
C GLY A 59 -16.67 3.90 -12.12
N ASN A 60 -15.71 3.11 -12.63
CA ASN A 60 -15.92 1.69 -12.83
C ASN A 60 -16.16 0.99 -11.48
N LYS A 61 -17.13 0.08 -11.46
CA LYS A 61 -17.48 -0.70 -10.26
C LYS A 61 -17.07 -2.14 -10.45
N VAL A 62 -16.45 -2.68 -9.42
CA VAL A 62 -15.92 -4.04 -9.39
C VAL A 62 -16.30 -4.73 -8.10
N GLU A 63 -16.64 -6.00 -8.18
CA GLU A 63 -16.86 -6.83 -7.01
C GLU A 63 -15.51 -7.39 -6.53
N ILE A 64 -15.22 -7.23 -5.25
CA ILE A 64 -13.99 -7.72 -4.61
C ILE A 64 -14.36 -8.85 -3.68
N PHE A 65 -13.75 -10.01 -3.94
CA PHE A 65 -13.99 -11.23 -3.17
C PHE A 65 -12.75 -11.67 -2.38
N GLN A 66 -11.57 -11.10 -2.66
CA GLN A 66 -10.37 -11.33 -1.85
C GLN A 66 -9.46 -10.10 -1.86
N LYS A 67 -8.77 -9.83 -0.74
CA LYS A 67 -7.64 -8.89 -0.69
C LYS A 67 -6.40 -9.59 -0.16
N LYS A 68 -5.27 -9.39 -0.81
CA LYS A 68 -3.98 -9.96 -0.39
C LYS A 68 -2.82 -9.10 -0.87
N HIS A 69 -1.86 -8.81 0.02
CA HIS A 69 -0.61 -8.11 -0.31
C HIS A 69 -0.76 -6.77 -1.08
N GLY A 70 -1.80 -5.99 -0.74
CA GLY A 70 -2.08 -4.72 -1.42
C GLY A 70 -2.82 -4.86 -2.75
N TRP A 71 -3.21 -6.07 -3.14
CA TRP A 71 -4.05 -6.38 -4.28
C TRP A 71 -5.43 -6.85 -3.85
N ALA A 72 -6.41 -6.64 -4.73
CA ALA A 72 -7.77 -7.08 -4.60
C ALA A 72 -8.13 -7.94 -5.82
N GLN A 73 -8.73 -9.09 -5.58
CA GLN A 73 -9.18 -10.01 -6.61
C GLN A 73 -10.60 -9.65 -7.05
N THR A 74 -10.82 -9.63 -8.35
CA THR A 74 -12.08 -9.27 -9.02
C THR A 74 -12.27 -10.12 -10.28
N TYR A 75 -13.37 -9.91 -11.01
CA TYR A 75 -13.57 -10.44 -12.36
C TYR A 75 -13.38 -9.35 -13.41
N TYR A 76 -12.74 -9.69 -14.53
CA TYR A 76 -12.62 -8.82 -15.69
C TYR A 76 -12.81 -9.64 -16.97
N ALA A 77 -13.77 -9.25 -17.80
CA ALA A 77 -14.15 -9.97 -19.02
C ALA A 77 -14.48 -11.47 -18.81
N GLY A 78 -15.01 -11.82 -17.63
CA GLY A 78 -15.39 -13.19 -17.27
C GLY A 78 -14.27 -14.03 -16.64
N GLU A 79 -13.05 -13.50 -16.56
CA GLU A 79 -11.89 -14.18 -15.97
C GLU A 79 -11.51 -13.56 -14.62
N GLU A 80 -10.90 -14.36 -13.73
CA GLU A 80 -10.34 -13.85 -12.48
C GLU A 80 -9.17 -12.90 -12.74
N ALA A 81 -9.13 -11.80 -12.00
CA ALA A 81 -8.18 -10.74 -12.19
C ALA A 81 -7.81 -10.03 -10.87
N TRP A 82 -6.73 -9.27 -10.90
CA TRP A 82 -6.17 -8.58 -9.75
C TRP A 82 -5.95 -7.09 -10.04
N ILE A 83 -6.35 -6.25 -9.08
CA ILE A 83 -6.20 -4.80 -9.12
C ILE A 83 -5.60 -4.28 -7.82
N ALA A 84 -4.91 -3.13 -7.85
CA ALA A 84 -4.31 -2.58 -6.64
C ALA A 84 -5.39 -2.05 -5.68
N ALA A 85 -5.42 -2.61 -4.46
CA ALA A 85 -6.50 -2.42 -3.49
C ALA A 85 -6.59 -1.00 -2.93
N HIS A 86 -5.49 -0.24 -2.96
CA HIS A 86 -5.42 1.13 -2.44
C HIS A 86 -6.11 2.17 -3.34
N TYR A 87 -6.63 1.75 -4.50
CA TYR A 87 -7.45 2.57 -5.39
C TYR A 87 -8.94 2.28 -5.31
N LEU A 88 -9.34 1.40 -4.39
CA LEU A 88 -10.71 0.93 -4.29
C LEU A 88 -11.49 1.71 -3.23
N ILE A 89 -12.66 2.20 -3.61
CA ILE A 89 -13.60 2.93 -2.76
C ILE A 89 -14.84 2.05 -2.54
N PRO A 90 -15.14 1.57 -1.32
CA PRO A 90 -16.30 0.70 -1.11
C PRO A 90 -17.60 1.42 -1.46
N VAL A 91 -18.40 0.80 -2.34
CA VAL A 91 -19.75 1.24 -2.68
C VAL A 91 -20.70 0.61 -1.68
N SER A 92 -21.13 1.39 -0.69
CA SER A 92 -22.16 0.98 0.26
C SER A 92 -23.46 0.68 -0.49
N GLY A 93 -23.83 -0.60 -0.54
CA GLY A 93 -25.05 -1.04 -1.19
C GLY A 93 -26.28 -0.55 -0.42
N LYS A 94 -27.12 0.25 -1.10
CA LYS A 94 -28.59 0.17 -1.05
C LYS A 94 -29.22 1.11 -2.07
N SER A 95 -29.73 0.55 -3.16
CA SER A 95 -30.81 1.15 -3.93
C SER A 95 -32.14 0.84 -3.25
N GLN A 96 -32.81 1.85 -2.69
CA GLN A 96 -34.20 2.25 -3.02
C GLN A 96 -34.75 3.25 -1.99
N GLN A 97 -35.39 4.29 -2.55
CA GLN A 97 -36.38 5.21 -2.00
C GLN A 97 -36.00 6.14 -0.83
N ALA A 98 -36.16 7.42 -1.13
CA ALA A 98 -36.14 8.53 -0.19
C ALA A 98 -37.10 8.28 0.98
N LYS A 99 -36.54 8.23 2.19
CA LYS A 99 -37.11 8.86 3.38
C LYS A 99 -35.99 9.10 4.38
N THR A 100 -35.98 10.33 4.87
CA THR A 100 -35.09 10.93 5.84
C THR A 100 -34.95 10.09 7.11
N ASP A 101 -33.71 9.74 7.48
CA ASP A 101 -33.32 9.62 8.88
C ASP A 101 -31.88 10.11 9.01
N ARG A 102 -31.72 11.27 9.66
CA ARG A 102 -30.42 11.90 9.91
C ARG A 102 -29.73 11.12 11.03
N SER A 103 -28.69 10.35 10.70
CA SER A 103 -27.70 9.95 11.70
C SER A 103 -26.91 11.19 12.11
N ASN A 104 -27.12 11.66 13.33
CA ASN A 104 -26.42 12.81 13.94
C ASN A 104 -24.94 12.47 14.26
N GLU A 105 -24.17 12.06 13.26
CA GLU A 105 -22.75 11.81 13.45
C GLU A 105 -22.00 13.14 13.35
N GLN A 106 -21.32 13.53 14.42
CA GLN A 106 -20.54 14.76 14.49
C GLN A 106 -19.05 14.47 14.56
N VAL A 107 -18.27 15.37 13.99
CA VAL A 107 -16.81 15.38 14.04
C VAL A 107 -16.29 16.65 14.68
N THR A 108 -15.26 16.52 15.50
CA THR A 108 -14.50 17.63 16.09
C THR A 108 -13.19 17.81 15.36
N ILE A 109 -12.86 19.02 14.93
CA ILE A 109 -11.59 19.35 14.29
C ILE A 109 -10.44 19.28 15.30
N THR A 110 -9.32 18.65 14.94
CA THR A 110 -8.17 18.43 15.84
C THR A 110 -6.98 19.37 15.58
N ALA A 111 -6.96 20.09 14.46
CA ALA A 111 -5.88 20.99 14.05
C ALA A 111 -6.37 22.41 13.75
N SER A 112 -5.51 23.44 13.86
CA SER A 112 -5.85 24.83 13.52
C SER A 112 -5.72 25.10 12.02
N ASN A 113 -6.48 26.07 11.49
CA ASN A 113 -6.47 26.48 10.07
C ASN A 113 -6.69 25.33 9.06
N VAL A 114 -7.62 24.42 9.37
CA VAL A 114 -7.98 23.30 8.49
C VAL A 114 -8.80 23.80 7.32
N ASN A 115 -8.38 23.44 6.10
CA ASN A 115 -9.09 23.78 4.87
C ASN A 115 -10.37 22.97 4.71
N ILE A 116 -11.46 23.66 4.41
CA ILE A 116 -12.74 23.08 3.98
C ILE A 116 -12.84 23.27 2.47
N ARG A 117 -13.02 22.19 1.72
CA ARG A 117 -12.92 22.16 0.26
C ARG A 117 -14.24 21.87 -0.42
N SER A 118 -14.35 22.23 -1.69
CA SER A 118 -15.53 21.97 -2.52
C SER A 118 -15.74 20.49 -2.88
N GLY A 119 -14.72 19.64 -2.72
CA GLY A 119 -14.78 18.20 -2.99
C GLY A 119 -13.78 17.40 -2.14
N PRO A 120 -13.91 16.06 -2.10
CA PRO A 120 -13.06 15.18 -1.31
C PRO A 120 -11.68 15.03 -1.94
N GLY A 121 -10.74 15.91 -1.58
CA GLY A 121 -9.36 15.86 -2.09
C GLY A 121 -8.62 17.18 -1.97
N GLU A 122 -7.29 17.12 -1.88
CA GLU A 122 -6.44 18.32 -1.73
C GLU A 122 -6.38 19.20 -2.98
N ASN A 123 -6.78 18.66 -4.13
CA ASN A 123 -6.89 19.31 -5.43
C ASN A 123 -8.19 20.11 -5.60
N HIS A 124 -9.16 19.96 -4.71
CA HIS A 124 -10.39 20.75 -4.76
C HIS A 124 -10.18 22.16 -4.18
N PRO A 125 -10.78 23.20 -4.79
CA PRO A 125 -10.74 24.57 -4.27
C PRO A 125 -11.13 24.65 -2.79
N VAL A 126 -10.35 25.40 -2.02
CA VAL A 126 -10.66 25.77 -0.63
C VAL A 126 -11.81 26.77 -0.67
N ILE A 127 -12.91 26.45 0.02
CA ILE A 127 -14.12 27.28 0.08
C ILE A 127 -14.31 27.93 1.45
N ALA A 128 -13.66 27.41 2.49
CA ALA A 128 -13.63 27.95 3.84
C ALA A 128 -12.45 27.36 4.64
N SER A 129 -12.25 27.83 5.87
CA SER A 129 -11.33 27.24 6.85
C SER A 129 -11.99 27.11 8.23
N THR A 130 -11.48 26.21 9.05
CA THR A 130 -11.93 25.99 10.44
C THR A 130 -10.76 25.72 11.38
N ASP A 131 -10.97 25.93 12.68
CA ASP A 131 -9.96 25.71 13.72
C ASP A 131 -10.27 24.50 14.61
N SER A 132 -9.24 24.09 15.36
CA SER A 132 -9.30 23.01 16.33
C SER A 132 -10.37 23.27 17.39
N GLY A 133 -11.11 22.22 17.76
CA GLY A 133 -12.22 22.28 18.71
C GLY A 133 -13.59 22.54 18.09
N ASN A 134 -13.68 23.05 16.86
CA ASN A 134 -14.96 23.22 16.17
C ASN A 134 -15.60 21.88 15.84
N THR A 135 -16.92 21.80 15.93
CA THR A 135 -17.69 20.59 15.62
C THR A 135 -18.63 20.78 14.44
N TYR A 136 -18.80 19.72 13.64
CA TYR A 136 -19.67 19.73 12.47
C TYR A 136 -20.43 18.41 12.32
N ASN A 137 -21.67 18.48 11.81
CA ASN A 137 -22.42 17.29 11.41
C ASN A 137 -21.84 16.71 10.12
N ILE A 138 -21.66 15.39 10.07
CA ILE A 138 -21.31 14.66 8.86
C ILE A 138 -22.58 14.42 8.06
N VAL A 139 -22.56 14.88 6.80
CA VAL A 139 -23.59 14.59 5.80
C VAL A 139 -23.28 13.29 5.07
N LYS A 140 -22.00 13.04 4.76
CA LYS A 140 -21.49 11.79 4.15
C LYS A 140 -19.96 11.73 4.22
N THR A 141 -19.39 10.54 3.98
CA THR A 141 -17.93 10.34 3.89
C THR A 141 -17.58 9.76 2.52
N SER A 142 -16.46 10.19 1.94
CA SER A 142 -15.95 9.72 0.65
C SER A 142 -14.43 9.58 0.75
N GLY A 143 -13.95 8.34 0.82
CA GLY A 143 -12.55 8.06 1.18
C GLY A 143 -12.20 8.69 2.53
N ASP A 144 -11.05 9.35 2.60
CA ASP A 144 -10.55 10.02 3.81
C ASP A 144 -11.11 11.44 4.01
N TRP A 145 -12.32 11.71 3.54
CA TRP A 145 -12.93 13.04 3.62
C TRP A 145 -14.37 12.96 4.15
N HIS A 146 -14.66 13.77 5.16
CA HIS A 146 -16.01 14.00 5.66
C HIS A 146 -16.61 15.22 4.95
N ASN A 147 -17.79 15.04 4.35
CA ASN A 147 -18.63 16.16 3.94
C ASN A 147 -19.40 16.65 5.17
N ILE A 148 -19.07 17.86 5.60
CA ILE A 148 -19.59 18.51 6.80
C ILE A 148 -20.59 19.62 6.44
N GLU A 149 -21.62 19.78 7.27
CA GLU A 149 -22.60 20.86 7.14
C GLU A 149 -22.07 22.17 7.76
N LEU A 150 -22.08 23.25 7.00
CA LEU A 150 -21.62 24.58 7.43
C LEU A 150 -22.78 25.43 7.96
N THR A 151 -22.47 26.47 8.75
CA THR A 151 -23.47 27.33 9.40
C THR A 151 -24.39 28.09 8.44
N ASN A 152 -24.00 28.23 7.17
CA ASN A 152 -24.80 28.85 6.10
C ASN A 152 -25.72 27.85 5.37
N GLY A 153 -25.77 26.59 5.79
CA GLY A 153 -26.57 25.53 5.15
C GLY A 153 -25.94 24.88 3.93
N ASN A 154 -24.73 25.30 3.53
CA ASN A 154 -23.95 24.61 2.50
C ASN A 154 -23.12 23.47 3.12
N THR A 155 -22.54 22.61 2.29
CA THR A 155 -21.60 21.59 2.74
C THR A 155 -20.19 21.83 2.20
N GLY A 156 -19.20 21.27 2.89
CA GLY A 156 -17.81 21.29 2.47
C GLY A 156 -17.08 20.05 2.93
N TRP A 157 -15.93 19.75 2.33
CA TRP A 157 -15.18 18.54 2.62
C TRP A 157 -13.98 18.85 3.50
N VAL A 158 -13.87 18.13 4.60
CA VAL A 158 -12.74 18.18 5.52
C VAL A 158 -12.09 16.80 5.56
N ALA A 159 -10.77 16.78 5.64
CA ALA A 159 -9.99 15.57 5.76
C ALA A 159 -10.31 14.84 7.08
N SER A 160 -10.69 13.56 7.02
CA SER A 160 -11.08 12.76 8.18
C SER A 160 -9.96 12.65 9.21
N TRP A 161 -8.70 12.60 8.77
CA TRP A 161 -7.51 12.54 9.62
C TRP A 161 -7.25 13.83 10.44
N LEU A 162 -8.01 14.90 10.18
CA LEU A 162 -7.98 16.14 10.95
C LEU A 162 -9.20 16.25 11.89
N THR A 163 -9.89 15.13 12.12
CA THR A 163 -11.12 15.10 12.93
C THR A 163 -11.15 13.92 13.91
N ASN A 164 -11.94 14.06 14.98
CA ASN A 164 -12.29 12.99 15.92
C ASN A 164 -13.81 12.83 15.99
N ASN A 165 -14.30 11.59 16.02
CA ASN A 165 -15.75 11.32 16.16
C ASN A 165 -16.22 11.77 17.54
N GLY A 166 -17.22 12.66 17.57
CA GLY A 166 -17.74 13.32 18.76
C GLY A 166 -18.55 12.41 19.70
N THR A 167 -18.00 11.27 20.13
CA THR A 167 -18.56 10.55 21.27
C THR A 167 -18.08 11.21 22.56
N ASN A 168 -19.01 11.89 23.23
CA ASN A 168 -18.88 12.37 24.60
C ASN A 168 -18.25 11.30 25.51
N ASN A 169 -17.06 11.57 26.04
CA ASN A 169 -16.53 10.85 27.21
C ASN A 169 -16.24 11.86 28.31
N ASN A 170 -17.30 12.22 29.04
CA ASN A 170 -17.18 12.57 30.45
C ASN A 170 -16.94 11.27 31.23
N ALA A 171 -15.68 10.97 31.52
CA ALA A 171 -15.30 10.11 32.64
C ALA A 171 -13.86 10.41 33.06
N ALA A 172 -13.67 11.53 33.76
CA ALA A 172 -12.61 11.64 34.73
C ALA A 172 -12.93 10.66 35.88
N GLY A 173 -12.05 9.69 36.12
CA GLY A 173 -12.25 8.72 37.21
C GLY A 173 -11.25 7.56 37.16
N GLN A 174 -10.16 7.71 37.90
CA GLN A 174 -9.09 6.75 38.10
C GLN A 174 -9.53 5.30 38.33
N SER A 175 -8.88 4.33 37.68
CA SER A 175 -8.25 3.20 38.40
C SER A 175 -7.22 2.44 37.53
N LYS A 176 -5.96 2.64 37.92
CA LYS A 176 -4.80 1.74 37.98
C LYS A 176 -4.73 0.47 37.08
N LYS A 177 -3.63 0.44 36.32
CA LYS A 177 -2.70 -0.70 36.10
C LYS A 177 -3.32 -2.10 36.21
N GLN A 178 -3.50 -2.73 35.05
CA GLN A 178 -3.00 -4.09 34.85
C GLN A 178 -2.55 -4.28 33.40
N THR A 179 -1.24 -4.19 33.23
CA THR A 179 -0.49 -4.58 32.05
C THR A 179 -0.69 -6.06 31.76
N ASN A 180 -1.13 -6.41 30.55
CA ASN A 180 -0.86 -7.70 29.92
C ASN A 180 -0.72 -7.50 28.40
N SER A 181 0.50 -7.10 28.02
CA SER A 181 1.31 -7.73 26.97
C SER A 181 0.59 -8.42 25.81
N VAL A 182 0.20 -7.66 24.79
CA VAL A 182 0.08 -8.16 23.39
C VAL A 182 0.80 -7.18 22.46
N LYS A 183 2.11 -7.04 22.67
CA LYS A 183 3.07 -6.44 21.72
C LYS A 183 4.40 -7.17 21.89
N ASN A 184 4.44 -8.46 21.54
CA ASN A 184 5.70 -9.20 21.45
C ASN A 184 5.55 -10.51 20.68
N THR A 185 5.40 -10.40 19.35
CA THR A 185 5.72 -11.50 18.41
C THR A 185 6.33 -10.95 17.11
N LYS A 186 7.05 -9.82 17.14
CA LYS A 186 7.83 -9.29 15.99
C LYS A 186 9.31 -9.77 15.96
N LYS A 187 9.68 -10.81 16.74
CA LYS A 187 11.08 -11.29 16.82
C LYS A 187 11.21 -12.77 16.43
N ALA A 188 11.17 -13.04 15.14
CA ALA A 188 11.97 -14.11 14.56
C ALA A 188 13.17 -13.46 13.86
N ASN A 189 14.38 -13.65 14.41
CA ASN A 189 15.62 -13.08 13.89
C ASN A 189 15.77 -13.38 12.39
N GLY A 190 16.03 -12.35 11.59
CA GLY A 190 16.24 -12.49 10.15
C GLY A 190 14.97 -12.60 9.30
N THR A 191 13.78 -12.30 9.84
CA THR A 191 12.54 -12.21 9.05
C THR A 191 11.93 -10.82 9.14
N LEU A 192 11.11 -10.44 8.15
CA LEU A 192 10.32 -9.22 8.13
C LEU A 192 8.83 -9.47 8.45
N ASN A 193 8.51 -10.61 9.07
CA ASN A 193 7.15 -10.97 9.46
C ASN A 193 6.52 -9.91 10.37
N GLY A 194 5.35 -9.41 9.96
CA GLY A 194 4.60 -8.41 10.72
C GLY A 194 5.12 -6.98 10.60
N TYR A 195 6.09 -6.73 9.72
CA TYR A 195 6.48 -5.37 9.34
C TYR A 195 5.76 -4.91 8.08
N THR A 196 5.26 -3.68 8.07
CA THR A 196 4.67 -3.03 6.91
C THR A 196 5.69 -2.11 6.27
N ILE A 197 6.06 -2.40 5.01
CA ILE A 197 7.05 -1.64 4.26
C ILE A 197 6.39 -1.02 3.05
N VAL A 198 6.49 0.31 2.93
CA VAL A 198 6.02 1.03 1.76
C VAL A 198 7.20 1.21 0.81
N VAL A 199 7.08 0.66 -0.39
CA VAL A 199 8.05 0.82 -1.47
C VAL A 199 7.50 1.86 -2.45
N ASP A 200 8.32 2.86 -2.73
CA ASP A 200 7.95 4.02 -3.53
C ASP A 200 8.82 4.10 -4.80
N PRO A 201 8.38 3.52 -5.94
CA PRO A 201 9.08 3.67 -7.19
C PRO A 201 8.95 5.12 -7.68
N GLY A 202 10.07 5.84 -7.78
CA GLY A 202 10.10 7.23 -8.23
C GLY A 202 9.38 7.46 -9.57
N HIS A 203 8.91 8.68 -9.79
CA HIS A 203 8.34 9.14 -11.08
C HIS A 203 7.13 8.33 -11.56
N GLY A 204 6.89 8.27 -12.87
CA GLY A 204 5.82 7.49 -13.50
C GLY A 204 4.88 8.34 -14.36
N GLY A 205 4.28 7.71 -15.37
CA GLY A 205 3.37 8.33 -16.33
C GLY A 205 4.04 9.50 -17.05
N LYS A 206 3.46 10.70 -16.86
CA LYS A 206 3.94 11.95 -17.47
C LYS A 206 5.29 12.44 -16.94
N ASP A 207 5.74 11.92 -15.79
CA ASP A 207 7.05 12.24 -15.22
C ASP A 207 8.02 11.12 -15.59
N PRO A 208 8.94 11.33 -16.54
CA PRO A 208 9.93 10.32 -16.93
C PRO A 208 11.03 10.12 -15.88
N GLY A 209 11.16 11.05 -14.92
CA GLY A 209 12.36 11.19 -14.10
C GLY A 209 13.58 11.61 -14.90
N ALA A 210 14.75 11.25 -14.41
CA ALA A 210 15.99 11.49 -15.12
C ALA A 210 16.00 10.81 -16.50
N ILE A 211 16.66 11.47 -17.46
CA ILE A 211 16.91 10.92 -18.81
C ILE A 211 18.38 10.51 -18.88
N GLY A 212 18.61 9.21 -19.00
CA GLY A 212 19.94 8.60 -19.06
C GLY A 212 20.51 8.49 -20.47
N LEU A 213 21.63 7.77 -20.60
CA LEU A 213 22.27 7.53 -21.89
C LEU A 213 21.33 6.81 -22.86
N GLY A 214 21.29 7.29 -24.11
CA GLY A 214 20.44 6.71 -25.15
C GLY A 214 18.96 7.04 -24.99
N GLY A 215 18.60 8.06 -24.20
CA GLY A 215 17.21 8.52 -24.04
C GLY A 215 16.37 7.66 -23.10
N ILE A 216 17.01 6.83 -22.27
CA ILE A 216 16.33 5.93 -21.34
C ILE A 216 15.73 6.75 -20.20
N TYR A 217 14.47 6.46 -19.86
CA TYR A 217 13.81 7.10 -18.74
C TYR A 217 14.04 6.33 -17.44
N GLU A 218 14.29 7.07 -16.37
CA GLU A 218 14.43 6.52 -15.02
C GLU A 218 13.19 5.71 -14.62
N LYS A 219 11.98 6.19 -14.91
CA LYS A 219 10.74 5.50 -14.55
C LYS A 219 10.65 4.07 -15.09
N ASP A 220 11.26 3.82 -16.26
CA ASP A 220 11.24 2.53 -16.96
C ASP A 220 12.26 1.55 -16.36
N LEU A 221 13.38 2.08 -15.85
CA LEU A 221 14.39 1.29 -15.14
C LEU A 221 13.98 1.02 -13.69
N ILE A 222 13.37 2.00 -13.01
CA ILE A 222 13.06 1.89 -11.58
C ILE A 222 11.88 0.98 -11.31
N SER A 223 10.93 0.88 -12.25
CA SER A 223 9.79 -0.01 -12.14
C SER A 223 10.20 -1.47 -11.87
N PRO A 224 10.92 -2.16 -12.77
CA PRO A 224 11.32 -3.56 -12.54
C PRO A 224 12.20 -3.74 -11.29
N THR A 225 13.07 -2.78 -10.97
CA THR A 225 13.84 -2.80 -9.72
C THR A 225 12.93 -2.80 -8.49
N ALA A 226 11.92 -1.94 -8.47
CA ALA A 226 10.99 -1.86 -7.35
C ALA A 226 10.13 -3.12 -7.21
N GLU A 227 9.82 -3.81 -8.32
CA GLU A 227 9.14 -5.11 -8.29
C GLU A 227 10.01 -6.18 -7.66
N ALA A 228 11.29 -6.26 -8.04
CA ALA A 228 12.25 -7.19 -7.45
C ALA A 228 12.39 -6.96 -5.93
N VAL A 229 12.52 -5.69 -5.52
CA VAL A 229 12.54 -5.30 -4.11
C VAL A 229 11.26 -5.75 -3.40
N ALA A 230 10.09 -5.42 -3.94
CA ALA A 230 8.81 -5.78 -3.33
C ALA A 230 8.63 -7.30 -3.22
N GLY A 231 9.01 -8.06 -4.25
CA GLY A 231 8.95 -9.52 -4.26
C GLY A 231 9.81 -10.14 -3.16
N GLN A 232 11.05 -9.67 -2.99
CA GLN A 232 11.95 -10.20 -1.97
C GLN A 232 11.54 -9.81 -0.55
N LEU A 233 11.05 -8.58 -0.35
CA LEU A 233 10.50 -8.16 0.95
C LEU A 233 9.28 -9.02 1.35
N ARG A 234 8.38 -9.32 0.39
CA ARG A 234 7.26 -10.24 0.62
C ARG A 234 7.74 -11.65 0.95
N SER A 235 8.72 -12.17 0.23
CA SER A 235 9.34 -13.48 0.51
C SER A 235 10.00 -13.53 1.88
N ALA A 236 10.51 -12.40 2.38
CA ALA A 236 11.05 -12.26 3.74
C ALA A 236 9.95 -12.09 4.81
N GLY A 237 8.67 -12.02 4.43
CA GLY A 237 7.53 -11.96 5.35
C GLY A 237 6.90 -10.59 5.54
N ALA A 238 7.40 -9.54 4.87
CA ALA A 238 6.86 -8.19 5.01
C ALA A 238 5.49 -8.04 4.35
N ASN A 239 4.65 -7.19 4.93
CA ASN A 239 3.49 -6.61 4.26
C ASN A 239 3.98 -5.46 3.38
N VAL A 240 4.02 -5.65 2.06
CA VAL A 240 4.56 -4.64 1.13
C VAL A 240 3.46 -3.87 0.42
N ILE A 241 3.55 -2.54 0.50
CA ILE A 241 2.64 -1.60 -0.13
C ILE A 241 3.44 -0.79 -1.16
N MET A 242 2.99 -0.78 -2.41
CA MET A 242 3.62 -0.01 -3.48
C MET A 242 2.87 1.31 -3.66
N THR A 243 3.58 2.45 -3.75
CA THR A 243 2.91 3.74 -4.08
C THR A 243 2.42 3.79 -5.52
N ARG A 244 3.05 3.03 -6.42
CA ARG A 244 2.56 2.73 -7.78
C ARG A 244 2.94 1.32 -8.21
N SER A 245 2.07 0.66 -8.97
CA SER A 245 2.26 -0.69 -9.54
C SER A 245 2.21 -0.72 -11.07
N GLY A 246 2.29 0.45 -11.69
CA GLY A 246 2.29 0.64 -13.15
C GLY A 246 2.91 1.98 -13.56
N ASP A 247 2.87 2.26 -14.85
CA ASP A 247 3.38 3.51 -15.42
C ASP A 247 2.31 4.62 -15.38
N TYR A 248 2.09 5.18 -14.19
CA TYR A 248 1.25 6.34 -13.99
C TYR A 248 1.86 7.28 -12.94
N PHE A 249 1.48 8.55 -13.00
CA PHE A 249 2.08 9.59 -12.18
C PHE A 249 1.44 9.65 -10.79
N VAL A 250 2.27 9.56 -9.75
CA VAL A 250 1.84 9.79 -8.35
C VAL A 250 2.58 11.01 -7.80
N THR A 251 1.84 11.99 -7.28
CA THR A 251 2.43 13.21 -6.71
C THR A 251 3.21 12.90 -5.43
N LEU A 252 4.20 13.73 -5.10
CA LEU A 252 4.98 13.57 -3.87
C LEU A 252 4.10 13.57 -2.60
N GLY A 253 3.06 14.40 -2.56
CA GLY A 253 2.10 14.42 -1.45
C GLY A 253 1.30 13.12 -1.34
N LYS A 254 0.84 12.57 -2.47
CA LYS A 254 0.11 11.30 -2.49
C LYS A 254 0.98 10.12 -2.05
N ARG A 255 2.26 10.09 -2.40
CA ARG A 255 3.22 9.07 -1.92
C ARG A 255 3.34 9.07 -0.40
N VAL A 256 3.47 10.26 0.18
CA VAL A 256 3.49 10.46 1.65
C VAL A 256 2.16 10.05 2.28
N ALA A 257 1.04 10.47 1.68
CA ALA A 257 -0.29 10.14 2.18
C ALA A 257 -0.52 8.62 2.20
N ILE A 258 -0.14 7.91 1.13
CA ILE A 258 -0.15 6.43 1.08
C ILE A 258 0.66 5.88 2.25
N SER A 259 1.89 6.34 2.47
CA SER A 259 2.72 5.85 3.58
C SER A 259 2.07 6.08 4.94
N ASN A 260 1.51 7.27 5.15
CA ASN A 260 0.93 7.69 6.42
C ASN A 260 -0.47 7.10 6.69
N SER A 261 -1.15 6.52 5.69
CA SER A 261 -2.46 5.86 5.85
C SER A 261 -2.36 4.43 6.38
N TYR A 262 -1.16 3.88 6.46
CA TYR A 262 -0.90 2.55 7.02
C TYR A 262 -0.03 2.65 8.27
N ASP A 263 -0.02 1.59 9.08
CA ASP A 263 0.94 1.37 10.16
C ASP A 263 2.33 1.02 9.57
N THR A 264 2.89 1.93 8.79
CA THR A 264 4.15 1.77 8.06
C THR A 264 5.32 1.75 9.03
N ASP A 265 6.10 0.67 9.02
CA ASP A 265 7.31 0.52 9.83
C ASP A 265 8.55 1.10 9.10
N ALA A 266 8.56 1.09 7.76
CA ALA A 266 9.56 1.81 6.96
C ALA A 266 9.03 2.22 5.58
N PHE A 267 9.46 3.39 5.11
CA PHE A 267 9.23 3.90 3.76
C PHE A 267 10.53 3.91 2.96
N VAL A 268 10.54 3.27 1.80
CA VAL A 268 11.71 3.11 0.94
C VAL A 268 11.39 3.66 -0.46
N SER A 269 11.87 4.86 -0.76
CA SER A 269 11.78 5.46 -2.09
C SER A 269 12.97 5.06 -2.95
N LEU A 270 12.72 4.69 -4.20
CA LEU A 270 13.71 4.14 -5.12
C LEU A 270 13.83 5.06 -6.33
N HIS A 271 15.06 5.43 -6.66
CA HIS A 271 15.42 6.32 -7.76
C HIS A 271 16.70 5.87 -8.46
N TYR A 272 16.94 6.40 -9.65
CA TYR A 272 18.25 6.37 -10.30
C TYR A 272 18.74 7.78 -10.59
N ASN A 273 20.02 8.01 -10.33
CA ASN A 273 20.59 9.34 -10.36
C ASN A 273 21.01 9.73 -11.79
N THR A 274 21.23 11.02 -11.97
CA THR A 274 21.83 11.58 -13.18
C THR A 274 22.83 12.66 -12.81
N PHE A 275 23.89 12.75 -13.61
CA PHE A 275 24.86 13.82 -13.49
C PHE A 275 25.46 14.18 -14.86
N PRO A 276 25.75 15.46 -15.13
CA PRO A 276 26.33 15.87 -16.42
C PRO A 276 27.69 15.24 -16.73
N MET A 277 28.50 15.00 -15.70
CA MET A 277 29.80 14.35 -15.84
C MET A 277 29.62 12.83 -15.80
N LEU A 278 29.82 12.16 -16.93
CA LEU A 278 29.57 10.71 -17.09
C LEU A 278 30.44 9.82 -16.21
N SER A 279 31.54 10.32 -15.63
CA SER A 279 32.39 9.55 -14.72
C SER A 279 31.79 9.39 -13.32
N ILE A 280 30.80 10.20 -12.94
CA ILE A 280 30.14 10.09 -11.63
C ILE A 280 29.30 8.82 -11.60
N ASN A 281 29.51 8.01 -10.57
CA ASN A 281 28.90 6.68 -10.42
C ASN A 281 28.65 6.35 -8.95
N GLY A 282 27.94 5.25 -8.73
CA GLY A 282 27.73 4.64 -7.43
C GLY A 282 26.35 4.87 -6.82
N THR A 283 26.11 4.22 -5.69
CA THR A 283 24.82 4.24 -4.97
C THR A 283 24.88 5.17 -3.76
N SER A 284 23.77 5.80 -3.40
CA SER A 284 23.62 6.59 -2.17
C SER A 284 22.25 6.39 -1.55
N THR A 285 22.18 6.53 -0.23
CA THR A 285 20.90 6.50 0.51
C THR A 285 20.68 7.81 1.24
N TYR A 286 19.61 8.51 0.92
CA TYR A 286 19.25 9.77 1.52
C TYR A 286 18.26 9.60 2.67
N TYR A 287 18.38 10.47 3.67
CA TYR A 287 17.51 10.51 4.84
C TYR A 287 17.21 11.96 5.25
N TYR A 288 16.17 12.21 6.05
CA TYR A 288 15.80 13.57 6.43
C TYR A 288 16.22 13.95 7.86
N SER A 289 15.93 13.11 8.86
CA SER A 289 16.24 13.40 10.27
C SER A 289 16.83 12.21 11.02
N ASP A 290 17.19 12.40 12.28
CA ASP A 290 17.85 11.37 13.11
C ASP A 290 17.04 10.07 13.22
N LYS A 291 15.70 10.15 13.14
CA LYS A 291 14.83 8.95 13.13
C LYS A 291 15.11 8.02 11.93
N ASP A 292 15.60 8.59 10.83
CA ASP A 292 15.81 7.92 9.55
C ASP A 292 17.27 7.42 9.39
N ALA A 293 18.22 8.03 10.12
CA ALA A 293 19.65 7.85 9.92
C ALA A 293 20.12 6.39 10.13
N GLY A 294 19.55 5.71 11.14
CA GLY A 294 19.82 4.29 11.40
C GLY A 294 19.43 3.41 10.23
N LEU A 295 18.20 3.58 9.72
CA LEU A 295 17.69 2.85 8.56
C LEU A 295 18.57 3.09 7.32
N ALA A 296 18.88 4.35 7.02
CA ALA A 296 19.73 4.72 5.88
C ALA A 296 21.11 4.07 5.93
N THR A 297 21.73 4.06 7.11
CA THR A 297 23.07 3.49 7.31
C THR A 297 23.08 1.97 7.11
N LYS A 298 22.10 1.26 7.66
CA LYS A 298 22.00 -0.21 7.52
C LYS A 298 21.74 -0.62 6.08
N VAL A 299 20.82 0.08 5.41
CA VAL A 299 20.49 -0.21 3.99
C VAL A 299 21.68 0.13 3.07
N GLN A 300 22.32 1.29 3.24
CA GLN A 300 23.49 1.64 2.44
C GLN A 300 24.67 0.67 2.64
N SER A 301 24.88 0.18 3.87
CA SER A 301 25.95 -0.79 4.15
C SER A 301 25.69 -2.14 3.47
N ALA A 302 24.44 -2.59 3.47
CA ALA A 302 24.05 -3.80 2.76
C ALA A 302 24.21 -3.63 1.24
N MET A 303 23.81 -2.47 0.69
CA MET A 303 24.02 -2.13 -0.73
C MET A 303 25.50 -2.20 -1.11
N ALA A 304 26.37 -1.52 -0.35
CA ALA A 304 27.81 -1.49 -0.59
C ALA A 304 28.47 -2.89 -0.59
N SER A 305 27.88 -3.86 0.10
CA SER A 305 28.40 -5.23 0.20
C SER A 305 27.82 -6.18 -0.86
N THR A 306 26.76 -5.77 -1.57
CA THR A 306 25.95 -6.69 -2.40
C THR A 306 26.00 -6.32 -3.88
N VAL A 307 25.95 -5.03 -4.20
CA VAL A 307 25.87 -4.58 -5.60
C VAL A 307 27.26 -4.21 -6.13
N PRO A 308 27.53 -4.39 -7.43
CA PRO A 308 28.85 -4.13 -8.02
C PRO A 308 29.12 -2.64 -8.32
N LEU A 309 28.53 -1.72 -7.55
CA LEU A 309 28.69 -0.27 -7.74
C LEU A 309 29.32 0.36 -6.49
N ALA A 310 30.06 1.45 -6.69
CA ALA A 310 30.69 2.19 -5.59
C ALA A 310 29.65 2.70 -4.58
N SER A 311 29.99 2.68 -3.29
CA SER A 311 29.17 3.31 -2.25
C SER A 311 29.52 4.79 -2.14
N ARG A 312 28.50 5.65 -2.18
CA ARG A 312 28.61 7.10 -1.92
C ARG A 312 28.13 7.49 -0.52
N GLY A 313 27.75 6.50 0.29
CA GLY A 313 27.34 6.70 1.68
C GLY A 313 25.88 7.11 1.86
N SER A 314 25.53 7.33 3.12
CA SER A 314 24.24 7.88 3.53
C SER A 314 24.35 9.39 3.69
N LEU A 315 23.38 10.15 3.15
CA LEU A 315 23.44 11.61 3.05
C LEU A 315 22.13 12.24 3.53
N GLN A 316 22.21 13.29 4.33
CA GLN A 316 21.01 14.02 4.72
C GLN A 316 20.52 14.91 3.57
N ALA A 317 19.23 14.88 3.26
CA ALA A 317 18.61 15.72 2.23
C ALA A 317 17.15 16.06 2.55
N ASN A 318 16.66 17.18 2.00
CA ASN A 318 15.34 17.72 2.29
C ASN A 318 14.26 17.31 1.26
N TYR A 319 14.20 16.01 0.93
CA TYR A 319 13.18 15.50 0.02
C TYR A 319 11.81 15.45 0.70
N LYS A 320 10.76 15.90 -0.03
CA LYS A 320 9.39 15.97 0.52
C LYS A 320 8.89 14.61 1.03
N VAL A 321 9.15 13.54 0.27
CA VAL A 321 8.74 12.17 0.62
C VAL A 321 9.42 11.61 1.86
N LEU A 322 10.50 12.24 2.31
CA LEU A 322 11.20 11.91 3.56
C LEU A 322 10.74 12.81 4.70
N ARG A 323 10.78 14.14 4.47
CA ARG A 323 10.43 15.16 5.47
C ARG A 323 9.03 14.99 6.05
N GLU A 324 8.06 14.64 5.20
CA GLU A 324 6.64 14.60 5.60
C GLU A 324 6.16 13.18 5.95
N ASN A 325 7.06 12.20 5.95
CA ASN A 325 6.74 10.83 6.29
C ASN A 325 6.88 10.58 7.81
N ARG A 326 5.84 10.00 8.41
CA ARG A 326 5.80 9.71 9.86
C ARG A 326 6.71 8.52 10.20
N ALA A 327 6.72 7.50 9.35
CA ALA A 327 7.59 6.33 9.50
C ALA A 327 9.06 6.70 9.26
N PRO A 328 10.04 5.92 9.75
CA PRO A 328 11.41 5.97 9.25
C PRO A 328 11.44 5.86 7.72
N SER A 329 12.12 6.78 7.05
CA SER A 329 12.02 6.94 5.60
C SER A 329 13.37 7.19 4.94
N ILE A 330 13.61 6.52 3.82
CA ILE A 330 14.82 6.67 3.01
C ILE A 330 14.49 6.86 1.53
N LEU A 331 15.38 7.55 0.80
CA LEU A 331 15.36 7.64 -0.66
C LEU A 331 16.68 7.14 -1.20
N MET A 332 16.65 6.13 -2.06
CA MET A 332 17.83 5.48 -2.58
C MET A 332 18.09 5.90 -4.02
N GLU A 333 19.30 6.37 -4.28
CA GLU A 333 19.83 6.55 -5.63
C GLU A 333 20.65 5.31 -5.98
N LEU A 334 20.10 4.47 -6.83
CA LEU A 334 20.59 3.11 -7.07
C LEU A 334 21.68 3.03 -8.15
N GLY A 335 22.38 4.14 -8.42
CA GLY A 335 23.37 4.27 -9.49
C GLY A 335 23.03 5.40 -10.45
N PHE A 336 23.97 5.77 -11.32
CA PHE A 336 23.82 6.88 -12.27
C PHE A 336 23.46 6.37 -13.67
N ILE A 337 22.27 6.67 -14.18
CA ILE A 337 21.85 6.25 -15.53
C ILE A 337 22.54 7.03 -16.66
N THR A 338 23.31 8.07 -16.30
CA THR A 338 24.25 8.73 -17.22
C THR A 338 25.64 8.12 -17.21
N ASN A 339 25.98 7.25 -16.25
CA ASN A 339 27.27 6.56 -16.23
C ASN A 339 27.18 5.24 -17.01
N PRO A 340 28.06 5.01 -18.01
CA PRO A 340 28.01 3.80 -18.82
C PRO A 340 28.19 2.49 -18.03
N ASN A 341 29.03 2.50 -16.98
CA ASN A 341 29.30 1.33 -16.16
C ASN A 341 28.11 1.00 -15.25
N ASP A 342 27.58 1.99 -14.53
CA ASP A 342 26.37 1.81 -13.71
C ASP A 342 25.20 1.34 -14.57
N LEU A 343 24.96 2.01 -15.71
CA LEU A 343 23.86 1.67 -16.61
C LEU A 343 23.95 0.24 -17.15
N ALA A 344 25.16 -0.28 -17.40
CA ALA A 344 25.37 -1.64 -17.84
C ALA A 344 24.90 -2.67 -16.79
N HIS A 345 25.08 -2.37 -15.50
CA HIS A 345 24.55 -3.19 -14.42
C HIS A 345 23.04 -2.96 -14.19
N ILE A 346 22.60 -1.70 -14.11
CA ILE A 346 21.22 -1.30 -13.80
C ILE A 346 20.17 -1.98 -14.68
N LYS A 347 20.49 -2.20 -15.95
CA LYS A 347 19.60 -2.84 -16.93
C LYS A 347 19.40 -4.33 -16.71
N THR A 348 20.19 -4.97 -15.84
CA THR A 348 20.18 -6.43 -15.66
C THR A 348 19.24 -6.84 -14.54
N ALA A 349 18.58 -7.98 -14.71
CA ALA A 349 17.78 -8.60 -13.66
C ALA A 349 18.63 -8.95 -12.43
N ASP A 350 19.90 -9.35 -12.63
CA ASP A 350 20.84 -9.64 -11.54
C ASP A 350 21.06 -8.42 -10.65
N TYR A 351 21.26 -7.24 -11.23
CA TYR A 351 21.39 -6.01 -10.45
C TYR A 351 20.10 -5.71 -9.67
N GLN A 352 18.94 -5.81 -10.30
CA GLN A 352 17.64 -5.56 -9.68
C GLN A 352 17.38 -6.52 -8.50
N ASN A 353 17.73 -7.79 -8.67
CA ASN A 353 17.64 -8.81 -7.62
C ASN A 353 18.63 -8.54 -6.48
N ASN A 354 19.86 -8.12 -6.78
CA ASN A 354 20.87 -7.77 -5.79
C ASN A 354 20.46 -6.53 -4.98
N VAL A 355 19.81 -5.54 -5.62
CA VAL A 355 19.21 -4.40 -4.91
C VAL A 355 18.12 -4.87 -3.95
N GLY A 356 17.21 -5.74 -4.41
CA GLY A 356 16.19 -6.36 -3.55
C GLY A 356 16.81 -7.04 -2.33
N GLN A 357 17.92 -7.76 -2.53
CA GLN A 357 18.55 -8.54 -1.48
C GLN A 357 19.18 -7.62 -0.46
N ALA A 358 19.92 -6.62 -0.94
CA ALA A 358 20.55 -5.60 -0.11
C ALA A 358 19.53 -4.82 0.74
N ILE A 359 18.41 -4.39 0.15
CA ILE A 359 17.37 -3.66 0.89
C ILE A 359 16.71 -4.57 1.93
N THR A 360 16.42 -5.83 1.58
CA THR A 360 15.86 -6.81 2.52
C THR A 360 16.80 -7.05 3.70
N THR A 361 18.08 -7.29 3.45
CA THR A 361 19.10 -7.46 4.48
C THR A 361 19.28 -6.19 5.34
N GLY A 362 19.29 -5.02 4.71
CA GLY A 362 19.38 -3.74 5.40
C GLY A 362 18.23 -3.50 6.37
N LEU A 363 16.99 -3.81 5.95
CA LEU A 363 15.79 -3.72 6.78
C LEU A 363 15.80 -4.75 7.91
N GLN A 364 16.18 -6.00 7.63
CA GLN A 364 16.31 -7.03 8.66
C GLN A 364 17.31 -6.62 9.74
N ASN A 365 18.47 -6.08 9.33
CA ASN A 365 19.47 -5.57 10.25
C ASN A 365 18.94 -4.40 11.07
N TYR A 366 18.23 -3.45 10.45
CA TYR A 366 17.63 -2.31 11.15
C TYR A 366 16.57 -2.73 12.19
N PHE A 367 15.68 -3.66 11.85
CA PHE A 367 14.62 -4.10 12.77
C PHE A 367 15.06 -5.13 13.81
N SER A 368 16.27 -5.68 13.69
CA SER A 368 16.81 -6.63 14.66
C SER A 368 17.39 -5.99 15.92
N GLU A 369 17.60 -4.67 15.89
CA GLU A 369 18.20 -3.89 16.98
C GLU A 369 17.26 -3.62 18.15
#